data_AF-A0A502MI71-F1
#
_entry.id   AF-A0A502MI71-F1
#
_cell.length_a   1.000
_cell.length_b   1.000
_cell.length_c   1.000
_cell.angle_alpha   90.00
_cell.angle_beta   90.00
_cell.angle_gamma   90.00
#
_symmetry.space_group_name_H-M   'P 1'
#
loop_
_entity.id
_entity.type
_entity.pdbx_description
1 polymer ?
#
loop_
_entity_poly.entity_id
_entity_poly.type
_entity_poly.pdbx_seq_one_letter_code
_entity_poly.pdbx_strand_id
1 'polypeptide(L)'
;MRLATTANITLYGLQTIDGVLTQVGDRVLVKDQAAQTENGIYTASEGQWFRAADARTARTMQKGTTVHVQEGAVSADRVYAFEALDPVIGADPITLSFYLSQDTLGDAVNAANAAAASAAAALTSKNTAATSATNAAGSATAAAGSASAASTSATNAATSAANAGNSATAASGSASTAAGSATSAGTSASAAAGSASAASSSATAASGSATNAATSATNASASAVAAANAVAALGYTFSTSTTDADPGNGTLRLNNASVASATAAYIDNLDSSGATVSGVLDTFDDSTNTIKGQLTLRSKASAAIAYVYNVTGSVVDGTGYRKLTLAYVSGAGTLPTTADGIWLIFARAGDKGADGLGSGDFTGPASSVTDNIVTFAGTTGKAGKDSGVAVGSLVAGPASAATDNIATFNGTTGKVVKDSGVALGSLVAGPASATTDNVATFNGTTGKLMKDSGVAVASLAPKASPALTGTPTAPTAAAGTNTGQIATTAFVKAAIDVVLGGVSTAFDTLSEIASAMLQKAADNLAMTAGFTHTVVNDGTKSSGTYTPAPTGGNYRKITNNGAFTLAAPTTANSYNMEIDITNGASAGAISFSGFVSGFPKGDALTTTNGALFKLHISKTDAGVTAVLEAL
;
A
#
# COMPACT_ATOMS: atom_id res chain seq x y z
N MET A 1 -32.73 -71.69 -53.75
CA MET A 1 -33.89 -72.12 -52.95
C MET A 1 -34.13 -71.06 -51.90
N ARG A 2 -35.38 -70.90 -51.46
CA ARG A 2 -35.66 -69.90 -50.43
C ARG A 2 -35.11 -70.35 -49.09
N LEU A 3 -35.36 -71.61 -48.73
CA LEU A 3 -35.04 -72.20 -47.43
C LEU A 3 -34.29 -73.53 -47.61
N ALA A 4 -33.55 -73.93 -46.58
CA ALA A 4 -32.97 -75.27 -46.45
C ALA A 4 -33.27 -75.84 -45.07
N THR A 5 -33.54 -77.14 -45.01
CA THR A 5 -33.73 -77.80 -43.72
C THR A 5 -32.46 -77.72 -42.88
N THR A 6 -32.61 -77.77 -41.56
CA THR A 6 -31.51 -77.93 -40.60
C THR A 6 -31.67 -79.19 -39.74
N ALA A 7 -32.75 -79.94 -39.94
CA ALA A 7 -33.10 -81.18 -39.25
C ALA A 7 -34.11 -81.99 -40.10
N ASN A 8 -34.40 -83.22 -39.67
CA ASN A 8 -35.43 -84.06 -40.28
C ASN A 8 -36.82 -83.43 -40.12
N ILE A 9 -37.60 -83.38 -41.20
CA ILE A 9 -38.93 -82.75 -41.25
C ILE A 9 -39.98 -83.69 -41.83
N THR A 10 -41.25 -83.46 -41.53
CA THR A 10 -42.35 -84.14 -42.24
C THR A 10 -42.57 -83.48 -43.60
N LEU A 11 -42.70 -84.25 -44.68
CA LEU A 11 -42.93 -83.72 -46.04
C LEU A 11 -44.43 -83.47 -46.29
N TYR A 12 -45.08 -82.71 -45.40
CA TYR A 12 -46.51 -82.41 -45.44
C TYR A 12 -46.80 -81.11 -44.68
N GLY A 13 -47.70 -80.28 -45.21
CA GLY A 13 -48.15 -79.04 -44.56
C GLY A 13 -47.14 -77.91 -44.60
N LEU A 14 -47.60 -76.67 -44.39
CA LEU A 14 -46.70 -75.52 -44.23
C LEU A 14 -46.07 -75.56 -42.84
N GLN A 15 -44.77 -75.27 -42.75
CA GLN A 15 -43.97 -75.45 -41.54
C GLN A 15 -42.81 -74.46 -41.49
N THR A 16 -42.30 -74.18 -40.30
CA THR A 16 -41.15 -73.28 -40.12
C THR A 16 -39.86 -74.04 -40.36
N ILE A 17 -39.09 -73.59 -41.35
CA ILE A 17 -37.78 -74.13 -41.72
C ILE A 17 -36.73 -73.07 -41.44
N ASP A 18 -35.73 -73.43 -40.63
CA ASP A 18 -34.62 -72.53 -40.24
C ASP A 18 -35.08 -71.14 -39.73
N GLY A 19 -36.17 -71.12 -38.94
CA GLY A 19 -36.73 -69.89 -38.37
C GLY A 19 -37.70 -69.12 -39.28
N VAL A 20 -37.95 -69.58 -40.50
CA VAL A 20 -38.85 -68.92 -41.47
C VAL A 20 -40.02 -69.84 -41.86
N LEU A 21 -41.26 -69.33 -41.79
CA LEU A 21 -42.47 -70.08 -42.18
C LEU A 21 -42.53 -70.25 -43.70
N THR A 22 -42.72 -71.49 -44.17
CA THR A 22 -42.87 -71.77 -45.60
C THR A 22 -44.23 -71.33 -46.14
N GLN A 23 -44.27 -70.96 -47.41
CA GLN A 23 -45.48 -70.62 -48.17
C GLN A 23 -45.71 -71.63 -49.30
N VAL A 24 -46.96 -71.78 -49.74
CA VAL A 24 -47.29 -72.67 -50.87
C VAL A 24 -46.48 -72.24 -52.11
N GLY A 25 -45.78 -73.20 -52.71
CA GLY A 25 -44.93 -72.96 -53.88
C GLY A 25 -43.47 -72.66 -53.55
N ASP A 26 -43.12 -72.44 -52.28
CA ASP A 26 -41.72 -72.26 -51.90
C ASP A 26 -40.88 -73.47 -52.28
N ARG A 27 -39.71 -73.19 -52.84
CA ARG A 27 -38.71 -74.23 -53.08
C ARG A 27 -37.84 -74.38 -51.85
N VAL A 28 -37.89 -75.55 -51.24
CA VAL A 28 -37.13 -75.89 -50.03
C VAL A 28 -36.10 -76.95 -50.37
N LEU A 29 -34.84 -76.69 -50.01
CA LEU A 29 -33.80 -77.71 -50.04
C LEU A 29 -33.95 -78.61 -48.82
N VAL A 30 -34.49 -79.80 -49.03
CA VAL A 30 -34.63 -80.82 -47.99
C VAL A 30 -33.36 -81.67 -48.01
N LYS A 31 -32.49 -81.46 -47.02
CA LYS A 31 -31.14 -82.04 -47.00
C LYS A 31 -30.83 -82.90 -45.77
N ASP A 32 -31.71 -82.90 -44.76
CA ASP A 32 -31.48 -83.56 -43.47
C ASP A 32 -32.54 -84.62 -43.13
N GLN A 33 -33.14 -85.28 -44.13
CA GLN A 33 -34.05 -86.40 -43.88
C GLN A 33 -33.31 -87.59 -43.27
N ALA A 34 -33.99 -88.32 -42.39
CA ALA A 34 -33.49 -89.55 -41.78
C ALA A 34 -33.29 -90.64 -42.84
N ALA A 35 -34.22 -90.78 -43.79
CA ALA A 35 -34.01 -91.53 -45.02
C ALA A 35 -33.40 -90.61 -46.08
N GLN A 36 -32.11 -90.76 -46.35
CA GLN A 36 -31.41 -89.88 -47.31
C GLN A 36 -31.94 -90.01 -48.75
N THR A 37 -32.68 -91.07 -49.07
CA THR A 37 -33.42 -91.20 -50.34
C THR A 37 -34.55 -90.16 -50.48
N GLU A 38 -34.97 -89.55 -49.37
CA GLU A 38 -35.98 -88.48 -49.30
C GLU A 38 -35.36 -87.07 -49.35
N ASN A 39 -34.04 -86.94 -49.36
CA ASN A 39 -33.40 -85.64 -49.60
C ASN A 39 -33.58 -85.19 -51.06
N GLY A 40 -33.56 -83.89 -51.29
CA GLY A 40 -33.73 -83.27 -52.59
C GLY A 40 -34.38 -81.90 -52.50
N ILE A 41 -34.84 -81.39 -53.63
CA ILE A 41 -35.54 -80.11 -53.66
C ILE A 41 -37.04 -80.35 -53.76
N TYR A 42 -37.79 -79.77 -52.83
CA TYR A 42 -39.24 -79.93 -52.72
C TYR A 42 -39.96 -78.60 -52.92
N THR A 43 -41.22 -78.71 -53.34
CA THR A 43 -42.15 -77.58 -53.36
C THR A 43 -43.06 -77.71 -52.15
N ALA A 44 -43.03 -76.70 -51.28
CA ALA A 44 -43.87 -76.64 -50.09
C ALA A 44 -45.35 -76.48 -50.46
N SER A 45 -46.22 -77.15 -49.70
CA SER A 45 -47.67 -77.18 -49.90
C SER A 45 -48.40 -77.32 -48.55
N GLU A 46 -49.68 -76.96 -48.50
CA GLU A 46 -50.55 -77.24 -47.34
C GLU A 46 -50.86 -78.74 -47.19
N GLY A 47 -50.69 -79.51 -48.27
CA GLY A 47 -50.80 -80.97 -48.27
C GLY A 47 -49.43 -81.66 -48.36
N GLN A 48 -49.37 -82.82 -49.00
CA GLN A 48 -48.11 -83.55 -49.20
C GLN A 48 -47.14 -82.74 -50.07
N TRP A 49 -45.87 -82.68 -49.64
CA TRP A 49 -44.81 -82.05 -50.41
C TRP A 49 -44.28 -83.04 -51.43
N PHE A 50 -44.18 -82.60 -52.68
CA PHE A 50 -43.56 -83.36 -53.75
C PHE A 50 -42.22 -82.75 -54.11
N ARG A 51 -41.30 -83.59 -54.61
CA ARG A 51 -40.09 -83.07 -55.26
C ARG A 51 -40.49 -82.08 -56.34
N ALA A 52 -39.78 -80.98 -56.40
CA ALA A 52 -40.01 -79.95 -57.39
C ALA A 52 -39.84 -80.53 -58.80
N ALA A 53 -40.62 -80.07 -59.78
CA ALA A 53 -40.71 -80.70 -61.10
C ALA A 53 -39.36 -80.82 -61.84
N ASP A 54 -38.51 -79.81 -61.67
CA ASP A 54 -37.15 -79.68 -62.20
C ASP A 54 -36.08 -80.40 -61.34
N ALA A 55 -36.48 -81.09 -60.28
CA ALA A 55 -35.59 -81.82 -59.37
C ALA A 55 -36.07 -83.27 -59.15
N ARG A 56 -36.45 -83.94 -60.25
CA ARG A 56 -36.92 -85.35 -60.26
C ARG A 56 -36.04 -86.29 -61.07
N THR A 57 -34.89 -85.82 -61.56
CA THR A 57 -33.99 -86.63 -62.39
C THR A 57 -32.58 -86.65 -61.83
N ALA A 58 -31.83 -87.72 -62.12
CA ALA A 58 -30.42 -87.86 -61.74
C ALA A 58 -29.60 -86.64 -62.20
N ARG A 59 -29.78 -86.20 -63.45
CA ARG A 59 -29.07 -85.06 -64.05
C ARG A 59 -29.23 -83.75 -63.26
N THR A 60 -30.36 -83.57 -62.60
CA THR A 60 -30.69 -82.33 -61.85
C THR A 60 -30.27 -82.37 -60.38
N MET A 61 -29.92 -83.54 -59.85
CA MET A 61 -29.47 -83.73 -58.46
C MET A 61 -28.19 -84.58 -58.41
N GLN A 62 -27.36 -84.48 -59.45
CA GLN A 62 -26.07 -85.18 -59.55
C GLN A 62 -24.97 -84.38 -58.85
N LYS A 63 -23.88 -85.08 -58.55
CA LYS A 63 -22.66 -84.53 -57.97
C LYS A 63 -22.23 -83.24 -58.67
N GLY A 64 -21.98 -82.19 -57.88
CA GLY A 64 -21.54 -80.88 -58.36
C GLY A 64 -22.66 -79.89 -58.67
N THR A 65 -23.94 -80.30 -58.63
CA THR A 65 -25.06 -79.36 -58.69
C THR A 65 -25.09 -78.54 -57.41
N THR A 66 -25.12 -77.21 -57.50
CA THR A 66 -25.15 -76.32 -56.32
C THR A 66 -26.49 -75.64 -56.10
N VAL A 67 -26.75 -75.29 -54.86
CA VAL A 67 -27.99 -74.66 -54.41
C VAL A 67 -27.66 -73.54 -53.44
N HIS A 68 -28.00 -72.31 -53.83
CA HIS A 68 -27.93 -71.13 -52.96
C HIS A 68 -29.19 -71.02 -52.11
N VAL A 69 -29.04 -70.68 -50.84
CA VAL A 69 -30.13 -70.48 -49.88
C VAL A 69 -30.23 -69.00 -49.52
N GLN A 70 -31.43 -68.44 -49.58
CA GLN A 70 -31.65 -66.99 -49.48
C GLN A 70 -32.03 -66.55 -48.06
N GLU A 71 -32.76 -67.38 -47.33
CA GLU A 71 -33.32 -67.05 -46.03
C GLU A 71 -33.08 -68.19 -45.03
N GLY A 72 -33.15 -67.84 -43.74
CA GLY A 72 -32.95 -68.77 -42.62
C GLY A 72 -31.89 -68.27 -41.64
N ALA A 73 -32.01 -68.65 -40.36
CA ALA A 73 -31.07 -68.21 -39.33
C ALA A 73 -29.67 -68.84 -39.47
N VAL A 74 -29.58 -70.06 -39.98
CA VAL A 74 -28.34 -70.84 -40.10
C VAL A 74 -27.87 -70.95 -41.55
N SER A 75 -28.81 -71.07 -42.50
CA SER A 75 -28.55 -71.40 -43.89
C SER A 75 -28.62 -70.21 -44.85
N ALA A 76 -29.02 -69.01 -44.42
CA ALA A 76 -28.96 -67.82 -45.28
C ALA A 76 -27.54 -67.56 -45.80
N ASP A 77 -27.45 -67.12 -47.06
CA ASP A 77 -26.22 -66.84 -47.81
C ASP A 77 -25.26 -68.04 -47.96
N ARG A 78 -25.71 -69.25 -47.62
CA ARG A 78 -24.96 -70.49 -47.80
C ARG A 78 -25.23 -71.13 -49.15
N VAL A 79 -24.20 -71.82 -49.66
CA VAL A 79 -24.28 -72.65 -50.86
C VAL A 79 -24.09 -74.10 -50.45
N TYR A 80 -24.96 -74.99 -50.93
CA TYR A 80 -24.86 -76.44 -50.73
C TYR A 80 -24.64 -77.14 -52.06
N ALA A 81 -23.85 -78.21 -52.08
CA ALA A 81 -23.61 -79.01 -53.27
C ALA A 81 -24.18 -80.43 -53.09
N PHE A 82 -24.79 -80.98 -54.14
CA PHE A 82 -25.12 -82.39 -54.22
C PHE A 82 -23.86 -83.21 -54.44
N GLU A 83 -23.74 -84.37 -53.78
CA GLU A 83 -22.54 -85.20 -53.80
C GLU A 83 -22.74 -86.60 -54.41
N ALA A 84 -23.99 -87.02 -54.64
CA ALA A 84 -24.30 -88.31 -55.23
C ALA A 84 -24.11 -88.30 -56.76
N LEU A 85 -23.29 -89.20 -57.32
CA LEU A 85 -23.07 -89.32 -58.76
C LEU A 85 -24.14 -90.24 -59.38
N ASP A 86 -24.81 -89.77 -60.44
CA ASP A 86 -25.90 -90.47 -61.14
C ASP A 86 -26.98 -91.14 -60.25
N PRO A 87 -27.56 -90.43 -59.25
CA PRO A 87 -28.46 -91.06 -58.30
C PRO A 87 -29.81 -91.45 -58.93
N VAL A 88 -30.30 -92.64 -58.60
CA VAL A 88 -31.68 -93.05 -58.87
C VAL A 88 -32.62 -92.39 -57.84
N ILE A 89 -33.41 -91.43 -58.30
CA ILE A 89 -34.23 -90.60 -57.41
C ILE A 89 -35.31 -91.43 -56.70
N GLY A 90 -35.28 -91.42 -55.36
CA GLY A 90 -36.19 -92.15 -54.50
C GLY A 90 -35.73 -93.55 -54.11
N ALA A 91 -34.61 -94.04 -54.68
CA ALA A 91 -34.00 -95.33 -54.33
C ALA A 91 -32.59 -95.16 -53.75
N ASP A 92 -31.79 -94.25 -54.30
CA ASP A 92 -30.43 -94.00 -53.83
C ASP A 92 -30.38 -92.83 -52.82
N PRO A 93 -29.48 -92.89 -51.81
CA PRO A 93 -29.23 -91.78 -50.90
C PRO A 93 -28.77 -90.51 -51.63
N ILE A 94 -29.42 -89.37 -51.35
CA ILE A 94 -29.03 -88.06 -51.86
C ILE A 94 -28.33 -87.29 -50.74
N THR A 95 -27.02 -87.14 -50.86
CA THR A 95 -26.17 -86.44 -49.88
C THR A 95 -25.81 -85.03 -50.34
N LEU A 96 -25.78 -84.08 -49.39
CA LEU A 96 -25.43 -82.69 -49.63
C LEU A 96 -24.42 -82.18 -48.60
N SER A 97 -23.45 -81.39 -49.03
CA SER A 97 -22.48 -80.72 -48.15
C SER A 97 -22.44 -79.22 -48.38
N PHE A 98 -21.95 -78.48 -47.38
CA PHE A 98 -21.67 -77.06 -47.53
C PHE A 98 -20.56 -76.86 -48.56
N TYR A 99 -20.81 -75.97 -49.53
CA TYR A 99 -19.86 -75.67 -50.59
C TYR A 99 -18.87 -74.61 -50.10
N LEU A 100 -17.61 -75.02 -49.93
CA LEU A 100 -16.49 -74.10 -49.69
C LEU A 100 -15.98 -73.54 -51.03
N SER A 101 -15.65 -72.25 -51.07
CA SER A 101 -14.94 -71.63 -52.19
C SER A 101 -13.69 -72.45 -52.54
N GLN A 102 -13.44 -72.65 -53.84
CA GLN A 102 -12.27 -73.40 -54.32
C GLN A 102 -10.93 -72.71 -53.99
N ASP A 103 -10.94 -71.43 -53.58
CA ASP A 103 -9.76 -70.66 -53.15
C ASP A 103 -9.92 -70.05 -51.75
N THR A 104 -10.07 -70.92 -50.76
CA THR A 104 -10.15 -70.51 -49.35
C THR A 104 -8.88 -69.77 -48.88
N LEU A 105 -7.74 -70.00 -49.54
CA LEU A 105 -6.47 -69.35 -49.21
C LEU A 105 -6.45 -67.89 -49.69
N GLY A 106 -6.95 -67.61 -50.90
CA GLY A 106 -7.08 -66.24 -51.42
C GLY A 106 -7.97 -65.35 -50.57
N ASP A 107 -9.11 -65.88 -50.10
CA ASP A 107 -10.03 -65.15 -49.20
C ASP A 107 -9.35 -64.80 -47.86
N ALA A 108 -8.58 -65.73 -47.29
CA ALA A 108 -7.82 -65.50 -46.06
C ALA A 108 -6.70 -64.46 -46.24
N VAL A 109 -5.99 -64.48 -47.38
CA VAL A 109 -4.95 -63.49 -47.71
C VAL A 109 -5.54 -62.09 -47.87
N ASN A 110 -6.70 -61.97 -48.52
CA ASN A 110 -7.39 -60.68 -48.68
C ASN A 110 -7.82 -60.10 -47.32
N ALA A 111 -8.38 -60.93 -46.44
CA ALA A 111 -8.73 -60.51 -45.08
C ALA A 111 -7.49 -60.08 -44.27
N ALA A 112 -6.37 -60.81 -44.38
CA ALA A 112 -5.11 -60.45 -43.72
C ALA A 112 -4.54 -59.12 -44.24
N ASN A 113 -4.59 -58.87 -45.56
CA ASN A 113 -4.16 -57.60 -46.15
C ASN A 113 -5.03 -56.41 -45.68
N ALA A 114 -6.35 -56.59 -45.58
CA ALA A 114 -7.25 -55.56 -45.07
C ALA A 114 -6.97 -55.24 -43.59
N ALA A 115 -6.67 -56.26 -42.77
CA ALA A 115 -6.27 -56.08 -41.38
C ALA A 115 -4.93 -55.33 -41.26
N ALA A 116 -3.95 -55.66 -42.11
CA ALA A 116 -2.65 -54.98 -42.14
C ALA A 116 -2.79 -53.50 -42.54
N ALA A 117 -3.61 -53.19 -43.55
CA ALA A 117 -3.90 -51.82 -43.96
C ALA A 117 -4.59 -51.02 -42.84
N SER A 118 -5.53 -51.64 -42.12
CA SER A 118 -6.20 -51.03 -40.97
C SER A 118 -5.23 -50.73 -39.83
N ALA A 119 -4.30 -51.66 -39.55
CA ALA A 119 -3.25 -51.46 -38.54
C ALA A 119 -2.30 -50.31 -38.91
N ALA A 120 -1.93 -50.18 -40.19
CA ALA A 120 -1.11 -49.08 -40.68
C ALA A 120 -1.83 -47.72 -40.54
N ALA A 121 -3.13 -47.66 -40.86
CA ALA A 121 -3.94 -46.45 -40.67
C ALA A 121 -4.04 -46.06 -39.18
N ALA A 122 -4.22 -47.03 -38.29
CA ALA A 122 -4.25 -46.80 -36.84
C ALA A 122 -2.91 -46.25 -36.32
N LEU A 123 -1.78 -46.76 -36.83
CA LEU A 123 -0.46 -46.25 -36.46
C LEU A 123 -0.26 -44.80 -36.93
N THR A 124 -0.67 -44.46 -38.16
CA THR A 124 -0.64 -43.09 -38.66
C THR A 124 -1.50 -42.17 -37.80
N SER A 125 -2.72 -42.59 -37.45
CA SER A 125 -3.62 -41.81 -36.59
C SER A 125 -3.03 -41.58 -35.19
N LYS A 126 -2.38 -42.60 -34.60
CA LYS A 126 -1.66 -42.48 -33.33
C LYS A 126 -0.55 -41.43 -33.43
N ASN A 127 0.24 -41.47 -34.49
CA ASN A 127 1.34 -40.52 -34.69
C ASN A 127 0.82 -39.09 -34.87
N THR A 128 -0.27 -38.88 -35.61
CA THR A 128 -0.91 -37.56 -35.77
C THR A 128 -1.46 -37.03 -34.44
N ALA A 129 -2.06 -37.90 -33.62
CA ALA A 129 -2.52 -37.54 -32.28
C ALA A 129 -1.34 -37.13 -31.37
N ALA A 130 -0.23 -37.86 -31.43
CA ALA A 130 0.99 -37.51 -30.70
C ALA A 130 1.56 -36.14 -31.12
N THR A 131 1.64 -35.87 -32.42
CA THR A 131 2.06 -34.55 -32.94
C THR A 131 1.12 -33.44 -32.47
N SER A 132 -0.18 -33.69 -32.48
CA SER A 132 -1.19 -32.73 -32.00
C SER A 132 -1.03 -32.42 -30.51
N ALA A 133 -0.72 -33.42 -29.69
CA ALA A 133 -0.42 -33.24 -28.28
C ALA A 133 0.84 -32.38 -28.06
N THR A 134 1.90 -32.61 -28.85
CA THR A 134 3.12 -31.77 -28.82
C THR A 134 2.82 -30.32 -29.20
N ASN A 135 2.02 -30.10 -30.25
CA ASN A 135 1.63 -28.75 -30.67
C ASN A 135 0.77 -28.02 -29.61
N ALA A 136 -0.12 -28.76 -28.94
CA ALA A 136 -0.91 -28.22 -27.83
C ALA A 136 -0.02 -27.82 -26.64
N ALA A 137 0.97 -28.64 -26.29
CA ALA A 137 1.95 -28.31 -25.25
C ALA A 137 2.79 -27.07 -25.61
N GLY A 138 3.22 -26.96 -26.88
CA GLY A 138 3.92 -25.77 -27.39
C GLY A 138 3.06 -24.50 -27.31
N SER A 139 1.78 -24.61 -27.68
CA SER A 139 0.81 -23.51 -27.59
C SER A 139 0.56 -23.08 -26.14
N ALA A 140 0.46 -24.03 -25.20
CA ALA A 140 0.35 -23.74 -23.78
C ALA A 140 1.57 -22.99 -23.24
N THR A 141 2.78 -23.40 -23.68
CA THR A 141 4.03 -22.72 -23.33
C THR A 141 4.07 -21.28 -23.87
N ALA A 142 3.65 -21.07 -25.13
CA ALA A 142 3.57 -19.74 -25.73
C ALA A 142 2.54 -18.84 -25.02
N ALA A 143 1.40 -19.40 -24.59
CA ALA A 143 0.40 -18.69 -23.80
C ALA A 143 0.95 -18.26 -22.42
N ALA A 144 1.68 -19.15 -21.73
CA ALA A 144 2.33 -18.82 -20.46
C ALA A 144 3.40 -17.72 -20.62
N GLY A 145 4.18 -17.74 -21.70
CA GLY A 145 5.13 -16.68 -22.04
C GLY A 145 4.43 -15.35 -22.29
N SER A 146 3.31 -15.37 -23.03
CA SER A 146 2.50 -14.17 -23.30
C SER A 146 1.89 -13.58 -22.03
N ALA A 147 1.42 -14.42 -21.10
CA ALA A 147 0.92 -13.99 -19.80
C ALA A 147 2.01 -13.31 -18.96
N SER A 148 3.24 -13.86 -18.97
CA SER A 148 4.40 -13.26 -18.28
C SER A 148 4.83 -11.92 -18.90
N ALA A 149 4.76 -11.79 -20.23
CA ALA A 149 5.01 -10.52 -20.91
C ALA A 149 3.95 -9.46 -20.56
N ALA A 150 2.68 -9.88 -20.46
CA ALA A 150 1.58 -9.01 -20.05
C ALA A 150 1.74 -8.52 -18.61
N SER A 151 2.12 -9.40 -17.66
CA SER A 151 2.39 -8.99 -16.28
C SER A 151 3.55 -8.00 -16.18
N THR A 152 4.63 -8.23 -16.95
CA THR A 152 5.77 -7.30 -17.04
C THR A 152 5.34 -5.94 -17.57
N SER A 153 4.51 -5.93 -18.62
CA SER A 153 3.97 -4.70 -19.21
C SER A 153 3.09 -3.92 -18.21
N ALA A 154 2.29 -4.63 -17.41
CA ALA A 154 1.49 -4.00 -16.36
C ALA A 154 2.37 -3.35 -15.27
N THR A 155 3.44 -4.01 -14.84
CA THR A 155 4.42 -3.44 -13.89
C THR A 155 5.11 -2.20 -14.46
N ASN A 156 5.49 -2.23 -15.73
CA ASN A 156 6.09 -1.08 -16.41
C ASN A 156 5.11 0.10 -16.46
N ALA A 157 3.84 -0.15 -16.80
CA ALA A 157 2.81 0.87 -16.82
C ALA A 157 2.57 1.50 -15.42
N ALA A 158 2.54 0.68 -14.36
CA ALA A 158 2.44 1.17 -12.99
C ALA A 158 3.64 2.05 -12.59
N THR A 159 4.85 1.64 -12.98
CA THR A 159 6.08 2.42 -12.75
C THR A 159 6.03 3.77 -13.49
N SER A 160 5.60 3.77 -14.76
CA SER A 160 5.42 5.01 -15.52
C SER A 160 4.39 5.94 -14.89
N ALA A 161 3.29 5.42 -14.35
CA ALA A 161 2.28 6.21 -13.65
C ALA A 161 2.84 6.85 -12.36
N ALA A 162 3.63 6.10 -11.58
CA ALA A 162 4.31 6.62 -10.40
C ALA A 162 5.31 7.74 -10.77
N ASN A 163 6.11 7.54 -11.82
CA ASN A 163 7.04 8.55 -12.32
C ASN A 163 6.31 9.84 -12.76
N ALA A 164 5.16 9.70 -13.44
CA ALA A 164 4.33 10.85 -13.81
C ALA A 164 3.81 11.61 -12.59
N GLY A 165 3.38 10.91 -11.53
CA GLY A 165 2.98 11.52 -10.25
C GLY A 165 4.12 12.27 -9.56
N ASN A 166 5.33 11.70 -9.56
CA ASN A 166 6.53 12.35 -9.03
C ASN A 166 6.88 13.62 -9.81
N SER A 167 6.83 13.58 -11.15
CA SER A 167 7.03 14.75 -11.99
C SER A 167 5.97 15.84 -11.75
N ALA A 168 4.71 15.47 -11.57
CA ALA A 168 3.64 16.43 -11.24
C ALA A 168 3.88 17.11 -9.88
N THR A 169 4.32 16.34 -8.88
CA THR A 169 4.68 16.87 -7.56
C THR A 169 5.86 17.85 -7.65
N ALA A 170 6.91 17.49 -8.40
CA ALA A 170 8.06 18.36 -8.64
C ALA A 170 7.66 19.67 -9.38
N ALA A 171 6.74 19.59 -10.34
CA ALA A 171 6.21 20.75 -11.03
C ALA A 171 5.42 21.68 -10.08
N SER A 172 4.60 21.11 -9.20
CA SER A 172 3.89 21.86 -8.15
C SER A 172 4.87 22.56 -7.19
N GLY A 173 5.93 21.87 -6.76
CA GLY A 173 6.99 22.45 -5.93
C GLY A 173 7.69 23.61 -6.63
N SER A 174 8.02 23.46 -7.91
CA SER A 174 8.62 24.52 -8.72
C SER A 174 7.70 25.74 -8.85
N ALA A 175 6.39 25.53 -9.07
CA ALA A 175 5.40 26.60 -9.14
C ALA A 175 5.30 27.39 -7.81
N SER A 176 5.32 26.69 -6.67
CA SER A 176 5.31 27.34 -5.35
C SER A 176 6.56 28.19 -5.10
N THR A 177 7.73 27.71 -5.54
CA THR A 177 9.01 28.44 -5.45
C THR A 177 8.97 29.70 -6.31
N ALA A 178 8.42 29.61 -7.52
CA ALA A 178 8.23 30.74 -8.41
C ALA A 178 7.28 31.80 -7.81
N ALA A 179 6.18 31.38 -7.19
CA ALA A 179 5.26 32.28 -6.48
C ALA A 179 5.94 32.99 -5.29
N GLY A 180 6.76 32.26 -4.52
CA GLY A 180 7.56 32.85 -3.43
C GLY A 180 8.58 33.88 -3.94
N SER A 181 9.21 33.59 -5.07
CA SER A 181 10.16 34.50 -5.73
C SER A 181 9.47 35.77 -6.23
N ALA A 182 8.27 35.64 -6.83
CA ALA A 182 7.46 36.78 -7.25
C ALA A 182 7.02 37.67 -6.07
N THR A 183 6.66 37.05 -4.94
CA THR A 183 6.32 37.78 -3.71
C THR A 183 7.53 38.59 -3.22
N SER A 184 8.71 37.94 -3.15
CA SER A 184 9.97 38.57 -2.71
C SER A 184 10.38 39.75 -3.60
N ALA A 185 10.16 39.62 -4.92
CA ALA A 185 10.36 40.71 -5.87
C ALA A 185 9.40 41.89 -5.60
N GLY A 186 8.13 41.62 -5.29
CA GLY A 186 7.15 42.65 -4.91
C GLY A 186 7.53 43.38 -3.62
N THR A 187 8.01 42.67 -2.61
CA THR A 187 8.51 43.26 -1.36
C THR A 187 9.72 44.16 -1.63
N SER A 188 10.65 43.70 -2.46
CA SER A 188 11.85 44.46 -2.84
C SER A 188 11.50 45.73 -3.61
N ALA A 189 10.53 45.66 -4.53
CA ALA A 189 10.03 46.83 -5.25
C ALA A 189 9.39 47.86 -4.31
N SER A 190 8.62 47.40 -3.32
CA SER A 190 8.03 48.27 -2.29
C SER A 190 9.08 48.95 -1.42
N ALA A 191 10.13 48.22 -1.03
CA ALA A 191 11.27 48.78 -0.28
C ALA A 191 12.04 49.84 -1.10
N ALA A 192 12.23 49.60 -2.40
CA ALA A 192 12.84 50.57 -3.30
C ALA A 192 11.99 51.86 -3.42
N ALA A 193 10.66 51.73 -3.54
CA ALA A 193 9.74 52.87 -3.56
C ALA A 193 9.78 53.67 -2.24
N GLY A 194 9.84 52.97 -1.09
CA GLY A 194 10.03 53.60 0.22
C GLY A 194 11.35 54.37 0.31
N SER A 195 12.43 53.80 -0.20
CA SER A 195 13.76 54.43 -0.23
C SER A 195 13.78 55.68 -1.11
N ALA A 196 13.12 55.64 -2.28
CA ALA A 196 12.97 56.81 -3.15
C ALA A 196 12.18 57.95 -2.47
N SER A 197 11.14 57.60 -1.71
CA SER A 197 10.33 58.57 -0.94
C SER A 197 11.11 59.20 0.21
N ALA A 198 11.97 58.42 0.88
CA ALA A 198 12.88 58.93 1.91
C ALA A 198 13.94 59.86 1.31
N ALA A 199 14.48 59.53 0.13
CA ALA A 199 15.43 60.36 -0.58
C ALA A 199 14.82 61.72 -1.00
N SER A 200 13.59 61.72 -1.53
CA SER A 200 12.90 62.97 -1.89
C SER A 200 12.63 63.84 -0.66
N SER A 201 12.18 63.25 0.45
CA SER A 201 11.96 63.95 1.71
C SER A 201 13.26 64.58 2.25
N SER A 202 14.37 63.84 2.16
CA SER A 202 15.70 64.32 2.56
C SER A 202 16.17 65.48 1.68
N ALA A 203 15.90 65.43 0.37
CA ALA A 203 16.20 66.53 -0.55
C ALA A 203 15.37 67.79 -0.19
N THR A 204 14.09 67.64 0.14
CA THR A 204 13.25 68.76 0.63
C THR A 204 13.81 69.34 1.93
N ALA A 205 14.19 68.50 2.89
CA ALA A 205 14.80 68.96 4.15
C ALA A 205 16.12 69.71 3.94
N ALA A 206 16.97 69.23 3.01
CA ALA A 206 18.20 69.91 2.62
C ALA A 206 17.91 71.29 2.00
N SER A 207 16.90 71.39 1.13
CA SER A 207 16.49 72.66 0.54
C SER A 207 16.02 73.67 1.61
N GLY A 208 15.20 73.23 2.57
CA GLY A 208 14.74 74.08 3.68
C GLY A 208 15.89 74.53 4.59
N SER A 209 16.86 73.64 4.84
CA SER A 209 18.07 73.99 5.60
C SER A 209 18.90 75.06 4.89
N ALA A 210 19.02 74.99 3.56
CA ALA A 210 19.70 76.01 2.77
C ALA A 210 18.98 77.37 2.84
N THR A 211 17.65 77.38 2.77
CA THR A 211 16.84 78.60 2.96
C THR A 211 17.02 79.20 4.36
N ASN A 212 17.04 78.38 5.41
CA ASN A 212 17.26 78.83 6.78
C ASN A 212 18.67 79.40 6.98
N ALA A 213 19.69 78.79 6.38
CA ALA A 213 21.06 79.31 6.40
C ALA A 213 21.14 80.68 5.72
N ALA A 214 20.52 80.85 4.54
CA ALA A 214 20.46 82.14 3.85
C ALA A 214 19.76 83.21 4.69
N THR A 215 18.62 82.87 5.30
CA THR A 215 17.87 83.78 6.18
C THR A 215 18.71 84.19 7.41
N SER A 216 19.43 83.25 8.00
CA SER A 216 20.31 83.50 9.14
C SER A 216 21.45 84.46 8.79
N ALA A 217 22.03 84.32 7.59
CA ALA A 217 23.04 85.25 7.11
C ALA A 217 22.48 86.67 6.92
N THR A 218 21.27 86.81 6.36
CA THR A 218 20.58 88.10 6.27
C THR A 218 20.33 88.72 7.66
N ASN A 219 19.82 87.94 8.61
CA ASN A 219 19.55 88.41 9.98
C ASN A 219 20.83 88.82 10.73
N ALA A 220 21.94 88.08 10.54
CA ALA A 220 23.24 88.45 11.10
C ALA A 220 23.73 89.79 10.55
N SER A 221 23.56 90.04 9.25
CA SER A 221 23.91 91.33 8.65
C SER A 221 23.07 92.49 9.22
N ALA A 222 21.76 92.29 9.39
CA ALA A 222 20.86 93.29 9.97
C ALA A 222 21.18 93.58 11.44
N SER A 223 21.51 92.54 12.22
CA SER A 223 21.90 92.68 13.62
C SER A 223 23.23 93.43 13.79
N ALA A 224 24.19 93.23 12.89
CA ALA A 224 25.45 93.98 12.88
C ALA A 224 25.22 95.48 12.61
N VAL A 225 24.31 95.82 11.68
CA VAL A 225 23.92 97.22 11.40
C VAL A 225 23.18 97.83 12.59
N ALA A 226 22.29 97.08 13.25
CA ALA A 226 21.56 97.56 14.43
C ALA A 226 22.51 97.83 15.61
N ALA A 227 23.47 96.93 15.88
CA ALA A 227 24.44 97.10 16.97
C ALA A 227 25.35 98.33 16.78
N ALA A 228 25.72 98.67 15.54
CA ALA A 228 26.52 99.85 15.25
C ALA A 228 25.77 101.18 15.50
N ASN A 229 24.44 101.16 15.49
CA ASN A 229 23.60 102.36 15.64
C ASN A 229 22.95 102.51 17.04
N ALA A 230 23.23 101.59 17.97
CA ALA A 230 22.47 101.43 19.22
C ALA A 230 23.01 102.16 20.47
N VAL A 231 23.60 103.35 20.34
CA VAL A 231 23.86 104.20 21.52
C VAL A 231 23.29 105.61 21.30
N ALA A 232 22.13 105.88 21.91
CA ALA A 232 21.59 107.24 22.06
C ALA A 232 22.31 107.95 23.23
N ALA A 233 23.61 108.24 23.05
CA ALA A 233 24.39 109.02 24.00
C ALA A 233 24.96 110.24 23.29
N LEU A 234 24.90 111.39 23.94
CA LEU A 234 25.51 112.62 23.47
C LEU A 234 26.90 112.74 24.09
N GLY A 235 27.91 113.08 23.28
CA GLY A 235 29.26 113.31 23.79
C GLY A 235 29.39 114.72 24.37
N TYR A 236 30.08 114.88 25.50
CA TYR A 236 30.37 116.19 26.07
C TYR A 236 31.75 116.24 26.73
N THR A 237 32.27 117.45 26.86
CA THR A 237 33.40 117.77 27.73
C THR A 237 32.85 118.22 29.08
N PHE A 238 33.33 117.65 30.19
CA PHE A 238 32.89 118.09 31.52
C PHE A 238 33.70 119.32 31.98
N SER A 239 33.01 120.38 32.40
CA SER A 239 33.62 121.58 33.00
C SER A 239 33.35 121.66 34.50
N THR A 240 34.37 122.08 35.26
CA THR A 240 34.30 122.25 36.72
C THR A 240 33.76 123.61 37.16
N SER A 241 33.50 124.53 36.23
CA SER A 241 32.82 125.80 36.51
C SER A 241 31.37 125.54 36.92
N THR A 242 30.86 126.28 37.91
CA THR A 242 29.49 126.10 38.42
C THR A 242 28.52 127.24 38.07
N THR A 243 28.99 128.21 37.28
CA THR A 243 28.23 129.40 36.90
C THR A 243 27.07 129.03 35.99
N ASP A 244 25.90 129.60 36.27
CA ASP A 244 24.71 129.54 35.41
C ASP A 244 24.90 130.48 34.20
N ALA A 245 25.55 129.96 33.17
CA ALA A 245 25.85 130.62 31.90
C ALA A 245 26.06 129.55 30.81
N ASP A 246 26.27 129.97 29.57
CA ASP A 246 26.67 129.07 28.48
C ASP A 246 28.04 128.40 28.78
N PRO A 247 28.11 127.05 28.88
CA PRO A 247 29.34 126.32 29.17
C PRO A 247 30.35 126.31 28.01
N GLY A 248 29.93 126.72 26.81
CA GLY A 248 30.70 126.70 25.59
C GLY A 248 30.51 125.40 24.79
N ASN A 249 30.74 125.47 23.49
CA ASN A 249 30.46 124.41 22.52
C ASN A 249 30.87 123.01 23.01
N GLY A 250 29.93 122.06 22.99
CA GLY A 250 30.21 120.66 23.34
C GLY A 250 30.58 120.43 24.80
N THR A 251 30.23 121.36 25.69
CA THR A 251 30.57 121.32 27.11
C THR A 251 29.32 121.18 27.99
N LEU A 252 29.44 120.41 29.06
CA LEU A 252 28.44 120.26 30.10
C LEU A 252 29.07 120.61 31.45
N ARG A 253 28.31 121.29 32.30
CA ARG A 253 28.69 121.54 33.70
C ARG A 253 27.52 121.39 34.66
N LEU A 254 27.84 121.38 35.94
CA LEU A 254 26.89 121.27 37.05
C LEU A 254 26.93 122.52 37.92
N ASN A 255 25.84 122.83 38.60
CA ASN A 255 25.76 124.03 39.46
C ASN A 255 26.49 123.93 40.82
N ASN A 256 27.22 122.84 41.07
CA ASN A 256 27.93 122.60 42.32
C ASN A 256 29.30 121.97 42.08
N ALA A 257 30.30 122.35 42.88
CA ALA A 257 31.65 121.79 42.79
C ALA A 257 31.69 120.31 43.21
N SER A 258 30.80 119.91 44.13
CA SER A 258 30.54 118.51 44.44
C SER A 258 29.49 117.96 43.48
N VAL A 259 29.90 117.05 42.60
CA VAL A 259 29.06 116.41 41.57
C VAL A 259 27.83 115.75 42.19
N ALA A 260 27.96 115.12 43.37
CA ALA A 260 26.85 114.49 44.09
C ALA A 260 25.84 115.48 44.71
N SER A 261 26.19 116.76 44.83
CA SER A 261 25.32 117.81 45.39
C SER A 261 24.74 118.74 44.32
N ALA A 262 24.94 118.42 43.05
CA ALA A 262 24.39 119.19 41.95
C ALA A 262 22.86 119.04 41.88
N THR A 263 22.17 120.17 41.76
CA THR A 263 20.71 120.25 41.58
C THR A 263 20.32 120.79 40.20
N ALA A 264 21.29 121.25 39.42
CA ALA A 264 21.10 121.61 38.03
C ALA A 264 22.31 121.25 37.18
N ALA A 265 22.05 120.92 35.91
CA ALA A 265 23.05 120.83 34.85
C ALA A 265 22.84 121.94 33.83
N TYR A 266 23.94 122.45 33.30
CA TYR A 266 23.99 123.40 32.19
C TYR A 266 24.69 122.71 31.03
N ILE A 267 23.96 122.47 29.95
CA ILE A 267 24.36 121.59 28.85
C ILE A 267 24.35 122.42 27.57
N ASP A 268 25.51 122.58 26.93
CA ASP A 268 25.60 123.30 25.66
C ASP A 268 24.62 122.73 24.61
N ASN A 269 24.13 123.58 23.71
CA ASN A 269 23.21 123.13 22.67
C ASN A 269 23.91 122.31 21.57
N LEU A 270 25.24 122.29 21.51
CA LEU A 270 26.03 121.41 20.66
C LEU A 270 26.63 120.29 21.51
N ASP A 271 26.68 119.09 20.96
CA ASP A 271 27.49 118.02 21.53
C ASP A 271 28.99 118.23 21.24
N SER A 272 29.84 117.35 21.76
CA SER A 272 31.29 117.39 21.56
C SER A 272 31.75 117.22 20.11
N SER A 273 30.87 116.74 19.21
CA SER A 273 31.15 116.67 17.77
C SER A 273 30.80 117.96 17.03
N GLY A 274 30.17 118.91 17.73
CA GLY A 274 29.67 120.18 17.18
C GLY A 274 28.26 120.07 16.57
N ALA A 275 27.56 118.95 16.75
CA ALA A 275 26.21 118.77 16.26
C ALA A 275 25.20 119.47 17.19
N THR A 276 24.25 120.22 16.64
CA THR A 276 23.17 120.82 17.43
C THR A 276 22.22 119.74 17.95
N VAL A 277 22.06 119.67 19.26
CA VAL A 277 21.30 118.63 19.98
C VAL A 277 20.22 119.21 20.90
N SER A 278 19.97 120.52 20.85
CA SER A 278 18.94 121.21 21.65
C SER A 278 17.57 120.52 21.58
N GLY A 279 17.12 120.10 20.39
CA GLY A 279 15.84 119.39 20.24
C GLY A 279 15.81 118.02 20.93
N VAL A 280 16.96 117.33 21.08
CA VAL A 280 17.04 116.08 21.86
C VAL A 280 16.99 116.39 23.35
N LEU A 281 17.73 117.41 23.78
CA LEU A 281 17.75 117.86 25.19
C LEU A 281 16.36 118.31 25.64
N ASP A 282 15.60 118.98 24.76
CA ASP A 282 14.22 119.42 25.03
C ASP A 282 13.29 118.24 25.34
N THR A 283 13.54 117.03 24.80
CA THR A 283 12.70 115.85 25.12
C THR A 283 12.92 115.27 26.52
N PHE A 284 13.91 115.77 27.27
CA PHE A 284 14.27 115.18 28.56
C PHE A 284 13.22 115.45 29.65
N ASP A 285 12.26 116.34 29.42
CA ASP A 285 11.11 116.57 30.31
C ASP A 285 9.77 116.06 29.76
N ASP A 286 9.74 115.47 28.55
CA ASP A 286 8.50 115.04 27.87
C ASP A 286 7.69 113.98 28.63
N SER A 287 8.33 113.17 29.49
CA SER A 287 7.59 112.16 30.25
C SER A 287 6.57 112.82 31.17
N THR A 288 5.37 112.24 31.24
CA THR A 288 4.30 112.71 32.12
C THR A 288 4.53 112.38 33.60
N ASN A 289 5.52 111.54 33.91
CA ASN A 289 5.88 111.14 35.27
C ASN A 289 6.49 112.30 36.10
N THR A 290 6.51 112.17 37.42
CA THR A 290 7.17 113.14 38.34
C THR A 290 8.69 113.11 38.20
N ILE A 291 9.28 111.94 37.98
CA ILE A 291 10.65 111.76 37.50
C ILE A 291 10.57 111.56 36.00
N LYS A 292 11.13 112.49 35.23
CA LYS A 292 11.08 112.50 33.77
C LYS A 292 11.92 111.39 33.15
N GLY A 293 12.98 111.02 33.85
CA GLY A 293 13.90 109.95 33.50
C GLY A 293 15.17 110.06 34.31
N GLN A 294 16.08 109.11 34.10
CA GLN A 294 17.42 109.18 34.66
C GLN A 294 18.42 109.70 33.64
N LEU A 295 19.10 110.77 34.00
CA LEU A 295 20.29 111.28 33.34
C LEU A 295 21.52 110.60 33.93
N THR A 296 22.32 109.96 33.10
CA THR A 296 23.61 109.38 33.47
C THR A 296 24.72 110.16 32.76
N LEU A 297 25.67 110.68 33.54
CA LEU A 297 26.95 111.19 33.05
C LEU A 297 28.01 110.12 33.30
N ARG A 298 28.60 109.56 32.25
CA ARG A 298 29.57 108.45 32.37
C ARG A 298 30.84 108.76 31.61
N SER A 299 32.00 108.40 32.17
CA SER A 299 33.27 108.50 31.46
C SER A 299 33.29 107.59 30.23
N LYS A 300 33.80 108.09 29.10
CA LYS A 300 34.07 107.26 27.93
C LYS A 300 35.23 106.29 28.17
N ALA A 301 36.18 106.68 29.01
CA ALA A 301 37.39 105.91 29.30
C ALA A 301 37.17 104.78 30.33
N SER A 302 36.15 104.90 31.19
CA SER A 302 35.86 103.88 32.20
C SER A 302 34.40 103.90 32.61
N ALA A 303 33.71 102.76 32.42
CA ALA A 303 32.32 102.61 32.85
C ALA A 303 32.14 102.68 34.38
N ALA A 304 33.22 102.55 35.16
CA ALA A 304 33.21 102.66 36.62
C ALA A 304 33.06 104.11 37.12
N ILE A 305 33.31 105.11 36.27
CA ILE A 305 33.13 106.53 36.60
C ILE A 305 31.80 106.97 36.00
N ALA A 306 30.77 107.06 36.83
CA ALA A 306 29.44 107.47 36.41
C ALA A 306 28.69 108.17 37.55
N TYR A 307 27.83 109.12 37.17
CA TYR A 307 26.91 109.80 38.06
C TYR A 307 25.52 109.78 37.43
N VAL A 308 24.52 109.46 38.24
CA VAL A 308 23.13 109.32 37.82
C VAL A 308 22.25 110.27 38.62
N TYR A 309 21.36 110.96 37.91
CA TYR A 309 20.42 111.94 38.41
C TYR A 309 19.04 111.65 37.88
N ASN A 310 18.02 111.90 38.68
CA ASN A 310 16.65 112.03 38.20
C ASN A 310 16.49 113.43 37.60
N VAL A 311 15.98 113.52 36.38
CA VAL A 311 15.46 114.78 35.83
C VAL A 311 14.04 114.93 36.37
N THR A 312 13.76 116.04 37.06
CA THR A 312 12.52 116.20 37.85
C THR A 312 11.70 117.43 37.49
N GLY A 313 12.28 118.36 36.74
CA GLY A 313 11.60 119.57 36.28
C GLY A 313 11.68 119.70 34.76
N SER A 314 11.06 120.77 34.25
CA SER A 314 11.12 121.10 32.83
C SER A 314 12.53 121.50 32.39
N VAL A 315 12.85 121.23 31.13
CA VAL A 315 14.06 121.73 30.48
C VAL A 315 13.87 123.21 30.19
N VAL A 316 14.82 124.04 30.61
CA VAL A 316 14.75 125.50 30.44
C VAL A 316 15.81 125.97 29.45
N ASP A 317 15.42 126.86 28.53
CA ASP A 317 16.33 127.50 27.57
C ASP A 317 17.09 128.66 28.23
N GLY A 318 18.41 128.53 28.33
CA GLY A 318 19.29 129.66 28.60
C GLY A 318 20.11 129.90 27.35
N THR A 319 19.80 130.95 26.57
CA THR A 319 20.48 131.34 25.31
C THR A 319 21.86 130.68 25.09
N GLY A 320 21.93 129.65 24.24
CA GLY A 320 23.16 128.88 23.95
C GLY A 320 23.23 127.49 24.59
N TYR A 321 22.45 127.22 25.64
CA TYR A 321 22.46 125.97 26.40
C TYR A 321 21.07 125.58 26.95
N ARG A 322 20.96 124.36 27.50
CA ARG A 322 19.80 123.88 28.25
C ARG A 322 20.12 123.70 29.72
N LYS A 323 19.16 124.08 30.55
CA LYS A 323 19.19 123.87 31.99
C LYS A 323 18.26 122.72 32.36
N LEU A 324 18.81 121.75 33.08
CA LEU A 324 18.06 120.63 33.62
C LEU A 324 17.98 120.73 35.13
N THR A 325 16.80 120.44 35.69
CA THR A 325 16.61 120.31 37.13
C THR A 325 16.87 118.86 37.54
N LEU A 326 17.89 118.68 38.39
CA LEU A 326 18.41 117.38 38.77
C LEU A 326 18.16 117.08 40.25
N ALA A 327 17.87 115.81 40.54
CA ALA A 327 17.95 115.23 41.86
C ALA A 327 18.97 114.09 41.84
N TYR A 328 20.03 114.18 42.63
CA TYR A 328 21.07 113.16 42.68
C TYR A 328 20.52 111.80 43.13
N VAL A 329 20.94 110.73 42.46
CA VAL A 329 20.56 109.35 42.78
C VAL A 329 21.75 108.56 43.29
N SER A 330 22.81 108.47 42.48
CA SER A 330 24.04 107.73 42.85
C SER A 330 25.20 108.10 41.92
N GLY A 331 26.44 107.81 42.33
CA GLY A 331 27.61 108.01 41.48
C GLY A 331 28.93 107.92 42.22
N ALA A 332 30.01 107.67 41.49
CA ALA A 332 31.36 107.52 42.03
C ALA A 332 32.44 107.96 41.03
N GLY A 333 33.64 108.29 41.55
CA GLY A 333 34.81 108.71 40.77
C GLY A 333 34.81 110.18 40.39
N THR A 334 35.77 110.60 39.56
CA THR A 334 35.91 111.99 39.09
C THR A 334 35.59 112.06 37.61
N LEU A 335 34.60 112.87 37.21
CA LEU A 335 34.26 113.05 35.80
C LEU A 335 35.44 113.68 35.04
N PRO A 336 35.88 113.09 33.91
CA PRO A 336 37.03 113.58 33.16
C PRO A 336 36.75 114.91 32.47
N THR A 337 37.67 115.85 32.60
CA THR A 337 37.61 117.17 31.94
C THR A 337 38.31 117.19 30.58
N THR A 338 38.79 116.04 30.10
CA THR A 338 39.34 115.90 28.74
C THR A 338 38.24 116.16 27.71
N ALA A 339 38.61 116.74 26.57
CA ALA A 339 37.68 116.97 25.47
C ALA A 339 36.96 115.66 25.09
N ASP A 340 35.64 115.73 24.90
CA ASP A 340 34.78 114.58 24.61
C ASP A 340 34.90 113.43 25.65
N GLY A 341 35.22 113.76 26.89
CA GLY A 341 35.55 112.78 27.94
C GLY A 341 34.35 112.01 28.49
N ILE A 342 33.12 112.51 28.30
CA ILE A 342 31.92 111.89 28.89
C ILE A 342 30.82 111.60 27.86
N TRP A 343 30.07 110.55 28.14
CA TRP A 343 28.76 110.28 27.59
C TRP A 343 27.69 110.86 28.51
N LEU A 344 26.82 111.69 27.93
CA LEU A 344 25.51 112.01 28.49
C LEU A 344 24.49 111.01 27.94
N ILE A 345 23.79 110.32 28.84
CA ILE A 345 22.82 109.29 28.51
C ILE A 345 21.53 109.63 29.26
N PHE A 346 20.41 109.71 28.57
CA PHE A 346 19.12 109.91 29.21
C PHE A 346 18.20 108.72 28.96
N ALA A 347 17.75 108.09 30.04
CA ALA A 347 16.72 107.06 30.02
C ALA A 347 15.41 107.67 30.51
N ARG A 348 14.57 108.09 29.57
CA ARG A 348 13.22 108.60 29.84
C ARG A 348 12.40 107.56 30.60
N ALA A 349 11.58 108.00 31.56
CA ALA A 349 10.63 107.12 32.23
C ALA A 349 9.53 106.69 31.25
N GLY A 350 9.22 105.39 31.19
CA GLY A 350 8.18 104.86 30.30
C GLY A 350 6.80 105.37 30.71
N ASP A 351 6.05 105.89 29.76
CA ASP A 351 4.62 106.13 29.94
C ASP A 351 3.87 104.78 29.88
N LYS A 352 2.70 104.68 30.53
CA LYS A 352 1.90 103.45 30.57
C LYS A 352 1.45 103.03 29.15
N GLY A 353 1.69 101.77 28.76
CA GLY A 353 1.35 101.23 27.44
C GLY A 353 -0.13 100.83 27.25
N ALA A 354 -0.61 100.87 26.00
CA ALA A 354 -1.93 100.40 25.57
C ALA A 354 -1.93 98.87 25.28
N ASP A 355 -3.07 98.24 25.49
CA ASP A 355 -3.31 96.82 25.80
C ASP A 355 -3.40 95.85 24.58
N GLY A 356 -2.43 94.93 24.42
CA GLY A 356 -2.65 93.48 24.58
C GLY A 356 -3.15 92.51 23.48
N LEU A 357 -3.10 92.74 22.16
CA LEU A 357 -3.55 91.74 21.14
C LEU A 357 -2.41 91.16 20.27
N GLY A 358 -1.99 89.91 20.48
CA GLY A 358 -0.92 89.27 19.70
C GLY A 358 -1.23 87.85 19.20
N SER A 359 -1.00 87.64 17.89
CA SER A 359 -0.78 86.45 17.01
C SER A 359 -0.65 84.99 17.53
N GLY A 360 -1.11 84.61 18.72
CA GLY A 360 -0.80 83.32 19.38
C GLY A 360 -1.87 82.21 19.37
N ASP A 361 -3.11 82.47 18.97
CA ASP A 361 -4.23 81.54 19.24
C ASP A 361 -4.38 80.37 18.25
N PHE A 362 -4.88 79.22 18.75
CA PHE A 362 -5.21 78.03 17.95
C PHE A 362 -6.50 78.23 17.17
N THR A 363 -6.46 78.04 15.85
CA THR A 363 -7.63 78.08 14.96
C THR A 363 -8.03 76.67 14.54
N GLY A 364 -9.26 76.28 14.90
CA GLY A 364 -9.80 74.94 14.58
C GLY A 364 -10.14 74.76 13.09
N PRO A 365 -10.39 73.51 12.63
CA PRO A 365 -10.75 73.25 11.24
C PRO A 365 -12.12 73.88 10.91
N ALA A 366 -12.20 74.63 9.82
CA ALA A 366 -13.47 75.22 9.36
C ALA A 366 -14.49 74.17 8.84
N SER A 367 -14.07 72.91 8.64
CA SER A 367 -14.85 71.85 7.97
C SER A 367 -15.15 70.63 8.85
N SER A 368 -14.93 70.68 10.16
CA SER A 368 -15.09 69.49 11.00
C SER A 368 -16.55 69.00 11.06
N VAL A 369 -16.76 67.72 10.75
CA VAL A 369 -17.95 66.97 11.14
C VAL A 369 -17.72 66.23 12.46
N THR A 370 -18.78 65.93 13.21
CA THR A 370 -18.73 65.29 14.53
C THR A 370 -17.97 63.96 14.51
N ASP A 371 -17.15 63.72 15.53
CA ASP A 371 -16.36 62.49 15.79
C ASP A 371 -15.25 62.14 14.77
N ASN A 372 -14.88 63.06 13.88
CA ASN A 372 -13.65 62.92 13.10
C ASN A 372 -12.41 63.35 13.90
N ILE A 373 -11.29 62.66 13.67
CA ILE A 373 -10.00 62.99 14.29
C ILE A 373 -9.47 64.30 13.70
N VAL A 374 -9.07 65.25 14.55
CA VAL A 374 -8.42 66.50 14.12
C VAL A 374 -6.93 66.25 13.88
N THR A 375 -6.43 66.73 12.74
CA THR A 375 -5.00 66.69 12.37
C THR A 375 -4.46 68.10 12.22
N PHE A 376 -3.13 68.28 12.24
CA PHE A 376 -2.54 69.61 12.07
C PHE A 376 -2.36 69.97 10.59
N ALA A 377 -2.75 71.19 10.24
CA ALA A 377 -2.53 71.79 8.93
C ALA A 377 -1.11 72.35 8.81
N GLY A 378 -0.11 71.47 8.85
CA GLY A 378 1.31 71.82 8.79
C GLY A 378 2.01 71.77 10.15
N THR A 379 3.25 72.27 10.21
CA THR A 379 4.19 72.03 11.31
C THR A 379 4.12 73.06 12.45
N THR A 380 3.32 74.11 12.31
CA THR A 380 3.30 75.24 13.27
C THR A 380 2.45 74.97 14.53
N GLY A 381 1.62 73.92 14.51
CA GLY A 381 0.71 73.54 15.60
C GLY A 381 -0.49 74.47 15.79
N LYS A 382 -0.64 75.52 14.97
CA LYS A 382 -1.63 76.60 15.20
C LYS A 382 -2.94 76.44 14.42
N ALA A 383 -2.99 75.57 13.43
CA ALA A 383 -4.16 75.35 12.57
C ALA A 383 -4.56 73.88 12.51
N GLY A 384 -5.82 73.57 12.78
CA GLY A 384 -6.41 72.24 12.64
C GLY A 384 -6.99 71.96 11.24
N LYS A 385 -6.98 70.69 10.82
CA LYS A 385 -7.69 70.13 9.65
C LYS A 385 -8.50 68.90 10.07
N ASP A 386 -9.67 68.71 9.46
CA ASP A 386 -10.42 67.46 9.59
C ASP A 386 -9.67 66.33 8.84
N SER A 387 -9.42 65.20 9.51
CA SER A 387 -8.77 64.04 8.87
C SER A 387 -9.67 63.31 7.86
N GLY A 388 -11.00 63.52 7.92
CA GLY A 388 -11.97 62.73 7.17
C GLY A 388 -12.14 61.29 7.70
N VAL A 389 -11.48 60.94 8.82
CA VAL A 389 -11.57 59.64 9.48
C VAL A 389 -12.36 59.79 10.79
N ALA A 390 -13.56 59.21 10.82
CA ALA A 390 -14.36 59.11 12.03
C ALA A 390 -13.69 58.14 13.03
N VAL A 391 -13.73 58.45 14.33
CA VAL A 391 -13.23 57.57 15.40
C VAL A 391 -13.87 56.17 15.32
N GLY A 392 -15.15 56.07 14.91
CA GLY A 392 -15.85 54.80 14.68
C GLY A 392 -15.40 54.00 13.45
N SER A 393 -14.50 54.54 12.60
CA SER A 393 -13.90 53.82 11.47
C SER A 393 -12.62 53.08 11.81
N LEU A 394 -12.08 53.24 13.03
CA LEU A 394 -10.94 52.45 13.50
C LEU A 394 -11.39 51.01 13.81
N VAL A 395 -10.53 50.03 13.52
CA VAL A 395 -10.80 48.61 13.82
C VAL A 395 -10.71 48.40 15.32
N ALA A 396 -11.80 47.97 15.95
CA ALA A 396 -11.83 47.57 17.35
C ALA A 396 -11.53 46.07 17.47
N GLY A 397 -10.66 45.70 18.43
CA GLY A 397 -10.44 44.30 18.79
C GLY A 397 -11.69 43.65 19.41
N PRO A 398 -11.72 42.31 19.55
CA PRO A 398 -12.84 41.62 20.18
C PRO A 398 -13.01 42.06 21.63
N ALA A 399 -14.24 42.42 22.01
CA ALA A 399 -14.59 42.82 23.38
C ALA A 399 -14.42 41.69 24.42
N SER A 400 -14.30 40.44 23.95
CA SER A 400 -14.02 39.24 24.75
C SER A 400 -13.20 38.26 23.92
N ALA A 401 -11.87 38.32 24.02
CA ALA A 401 -11.00 37.28 23.47
C ALA A 401 -10.60 36.32 24.60
N ALA A 402 -10.83 35.03 24.42
CA ALA A 402 -10.09 34.02 25.16
C ALA A 402 -8.72 33.80 24.51
N THR A 403 -7.70 33.54 25.33
CA THR A 403 -6.33 33.24 24.86
C THR A 403 -6.35 32.07 23.88
N ASP A 404 -5.58 32.19 22.80
CA ASP A 404 -5.40 31.17 21.77
C ASP A 404 -6.64 30.81 20.93
N ASN A 405 -7.72 31.61 20.93
CA ASN A 405 -8.78 31.40 19.95
C ASN A 405 -8.50 32.11 18.60
N ILE A 406 -9.02 31.55 17.51
CA ILE A 406 -8.86 32.12 16.16
C ILE A 406 -9.69 33.40 16.03
N ALA A 407 -9.08 34.49 15.56
CA ALA A 407 -9.76 35.74 15.26
C ALA A 407 -10.54 35.64 13.93
N THR A 408 -11.80 36.11 13.92
CA THR A 408 -12.66 36.13 12.72
C THR A 408 -13.27 37.51 12.50
N PHE A 409 -13.52 37.87 11.24
CA PHE A 409 -14.25 39.11 10.93
C PHE A 409 -15.74 38.89 11.07
N ASN A 410 -16.42 39.77 11.80
CA ASN A 410 -17.87 39.73 11.95
C ASN A 410 -18.51 40.83 11.11
N GLY A 411 -18.81 40.50 9.85
CA GLY A 411 -19.51 41.36 8.91
C GLY A 411 -18.77 41.53 7.59
N THR A 412 -19.40 42.21 6.64
CA THR A 412 -18.91 42.41 5.26
C THR A 412 -17.87 43.52 5.12
N THR A 413 -17.66 44.32 6.16
CA THR A 413 -16.79 45.51 6.12
C THR A 413 -15.36 45.25 6.60
N GLY A 414 -15.09 44.09 7.23
CA GLY A 414 -13.77 43.76 7.78
C GLY A 414 -13.33 44.59 9.00
N LYS A 415 -14.21 45.46 9.54
CA LYS A 415 -13.85 46.42 10.59
C LYS A 415 -14.05 45.93 12.03
N VAL A 416 -14.71 44.78 12.21
CA VAL A 416 -15.00 44.17 13.52
C VAL A 416 -14.34 42.81 13.59
N VAL A 417 -13.43 42.63 14.53
CA VAL A 417 -12.82 41.33 14.84
C VAL A 417 -13.57 40.70 16.03
N LYS A 418 -13.96 39.44 15.92
CA LYS A 418 -14.54 38.63 16.99
C LYS A 418 -13.67 37.41 17.29
N ASP A 419 -13.78 36.94 18.52
CA ASP A 419 -13.34 35.59 18.89
C ASP A 419 -14.24 34.57 18.17
N SER A 420 -13.64 33.63 17.44
CA SER A 420 -14.38 32.53 16.78
C SER A 420 -15.03 31.56 17.75
N GLY A 421 -14.62 31.53 19.01
CA GLY A 421 -14.94 30.47 19.97
C GLY A 421 -14.21 29.14 19.67
N VAL A 422 -13.33 29.12 18.66
CA VAL A 422 -12.51 27.96 18.29
C VAL A 422 -11.09 28.19 18.80
N ALA A 423 -10.70 27.43 19.83
CA ALA A 423 -9.33 27.38 20.31
C ALA A 423 -8.38 26.84 19.22
N LEU A 424 -7.19 27.41 19.10
CA LEU A 424 -6.12 26.98 18.18
C LEU A 424 -5.76 25.51 18.43
N GLY A 425 -5.82 25.05 19.69
CA GLY A 425 -5.66 23.64 20.06
C GLY A 425 -6.82 22.72 19.67
N SER A 426 -7.96 23.25 19.21
CA SER A 426 -9.03 22.46 18.58
C SER A 426 -8.84 22.27 17.08
N LEU A 427 -7.84 22.90 16.47
CA LEU A 427 -7.47 22.63 15.09
C LEU A 427 -6.76 21.26 15.05
N VAL A 428 -7.14 20.43 14.08
CA VAL A 428 -6.59 19.07 13.97
C VAL A 428 -5.10 19.19 13.65
N ALA A 429 -4.25 18.85 14.62
CA ALA A 429 -2.83 18.63 14.42
C ALA A 429 -2.62 17.14 14.12
N GLY A 430 -1.81 16.85 13.10
CA GLY A 430 -1.29 15.50 12.90
C GLY A 430 -0.45 15.08 14.12
N PRO A 431 -0.34 13.78 14.41
CA PRO A 431 0.50 13.32 15.51
C PRO A 431 1.97 13.65 15.23
N ALA A 432 2.70 14.08 16.26
CA ALA A 432 4.15 14.28 16.18
C ALA A 432 4.92 12.99 15.79
N SER A 433 4.28 11.82 15.93
CA SER A 433 4.82 10.51 15.57
C SER A 433 4.48 10.06 14.15
N ALA A 434 3.92 10.93 13.28
CA ALA A 434 3.55 10.52 11.93
C ALA A 434 4.79 10.09 11.13
N THR A 435 4.80 8.84 10.66
CA THR A 435 5.75 8.35 9.66
C THR A 435 5.08 8.27 8.28
N THR A 436 5.87 8.43 7.22
CA THR A 436 5.39 8.32 5.84
C THR A 436 4.68 6.98 5.61
N ASP A 437 3.57 7.02 4.86
CA ASP A 437 2.75 5.88 4.45
C ASP A 437 2.07 5.08 5.56
N ASN A 438 2.09 5.53 6.81
CA ASN A 438 1.23 4.93 7.84
C ASN A 438 -0.20 5.48 7.78
N VAL A 439 -1.17 4.61 8.09
CA VAL A 439 -2.59 5.00 8.14
C VAL A 439 -2.84 5.91 9.34
N ALA A 440 -3.40 7.10 9.12
CA ALA A 440 -3.84 7.98 10.20
C ALA A 440 -5.14 7.44 10.83
N THR A 441 -5.21 7.41 12.16
CA THR A 441 -6.41 7.00 12.90
C THR A 441 -6.81 8.04 13.94
N PHE A 442 -8.06 8.06 14.37
CA PHE A 442 -8.49 8.96 15.44
C PHE A 442 -8.05 8.44 16.82
N ASN A 443 -7.51 9.33 17.64
CA ASN A 443 -7.14 9.05 19.03
C ASN A 443 -8.32 9.36 19.97
N GLY A 444 -9.36 8.53 19.90
CA GLY A 444 -10.58 8.65 20.70
C GLY A 444 -11.84 8.85 19.86
N THR A 445 -12.96 9.10 20.54
CA THR A 445 -14.31 9.18 19.93
C THR A 445 -14.69 10.58 19.43
N THR A 446 -13.91 11.60 19.76
CA THR A 446 -14.24 13.01 19.45
C THR A 446 -13.83 13.43 18.04
N GLY A 447 -13.03 12.62 17.33
CA GLY A 447 -12.53 12.93 15.98
C GLY A 447 -11.52 14.08 15.92
N LYS A 448 -11.13 14.68 17.06
CA LYS A 448 -10.26 15.87 17.10
C LYS A 448 -8.77 15.57 17.07
N LEU A 449 -8.36 14.41 17.57
CA LEU A 449 -6.95 14.02 17.67
C LEU A 449 -6.67 12.93 16.63
N MET A 450 -5.65 13.12 15.80
CA MET A 450 -5.11 12.07 14.94
C MET A 450 -3.91 11.42 15.63
N LYS A 451 -3.78 10.10 15.47
CA LYS A 451 -2.61 9.31 15.87
C LYS A 451 -2.13 8.47 14.69
N ASP A 452 -0.84 8.15 14.71
CA ASP A 452 -0.29 7.16 13.82
C ASP A 452 -0.87 5.79 14.23
N SER A 453 -1.40 5.03 13.25
CA SER A 453 -1.81 3.65 13.50
C SER A 453 -0.64 2.73 13.80
N GLY A 454 0.58 3.09 13.38
CA GLY A 454 1.73 2.19 13.33
C GLY A 454 1.64 1.15 12.20
N VAL A 455 0.61 1.23 11.35
CA VAL A 455 0.37 0.31 10.25
C VAL A 455 0.68 1.03 8.95
N ALA A 456 1.79 0.63 8.32
CA ALA A 456 2.15 1.09 6.99
C ALA A 456 1.15 0.55 5.97
N VAL A 457 0.70 1.38 5.03
CA VAL A 457 -0.18 0.96 3.92
C VAL A 457 0.46 -0.19 3.13
N ALA A 458 1.79 -0.19 3.00
CA ALA A 458 2.56 -1.27 2.38
C ALA A 458 2.53 -2.61 3.15
N SER A 459 2.18 -2.60 4.44
CA SER A 459 2.07 -3.82 5.26
C SER A 459 0.70 -4.51 5.13
N LEU A 460 -0.27 -3.88 4.46
CA LEU A 460 -1.59 -4.45 4.22
C LEU A 460 -1.57 -5.34 2.96
N ALA A 461 -2.24 -6.49 3.04
CA ALA A 461 -2.34 -7.41 1.91
C ALA A 461 -3.23 -6.84 0.79
N PRO A 462 -2.83 -6.91 -0.50
CA PRO A 462 -3.68 -6.51 -1.62
C PRO A 462 -5.00 -7.30 -1.69
N LYS A 463 -6.09 -6.65 -2.09
CA LYS A 463 -7.40 -7.32 -2.27
C LYS A 463 -7.36 -8.38 -3.39
N ALA A 464 -6.62 -8.12 -4.46
CA ALA A 464 -6.45 -9.05 -5.57
C ALA A 464 -5.12 -9.81 -5.41
N SER A 465 -5.20 -11.14 -5.33
CA SER A 465 -4.05 -12.04 -5.29
C SER A 465 -2.97 -11.66 -4.25
N PRO A 466 -3.31 -11.60 -2.95
CA PRO A 466 -2.34 -11.30 -1.92
C PRO A 466 -1.23 -12.36 -1.88
N ALA A 467 0.04 -11.91 -1.88
CA ALA A 467 1.18 -12.77 -1.59
C ALA A 467 1.29 -12.94 -0.07
N LEU A 468 0.92 -14.11 0.45
CA LEU A 468 1.01 -14.42 1.87
C LEU A 468 2.46 -14.85 2.21
N THR A 469 3.10 -14.19 3.17
CA THR A 469 4.43 -14.54 3.67
C THR A 469 4.36 -14.98 5.14
N GLY A 470 5.37 -15.70 5.63
CA GLY A 470 5.38 -16.25 7.00
C GLY A 470 4.43 -17.44 7.19
N THR A 471 3.78 -17.51 8.37
CA THR A 471 2.81 -18.55 8.74
C THR A 471 1.39 -17.95 8.89
N PRO A 472 0.68 -17.64 7.79
CA PRO A 472 -0.65 -17.03 7.86
C PRO A 472 -1.65 -17.97 8.56
N THR A 473 -2.48 -17.41 9.43
CA THR A 473 -3.58 -18.15 10.07
C THR A 473 -4.90 -17.82 9.38
N ALA A 474 -5.77 -18.81 9.26
CA ALA A 474 -7.14 -18.63 8.78
C ALA A 474 -8.08 -19.52 9.62
N PRO A 475 -9.39 -19.18 9.72
CA PRO A 475 -10.36 -20.04 10.37
C PRO A 475 -10.41 -21.44 9.71
N THR A 476 -10.41 -22.50 10.52
CA THR A 476 -10.51 -23.87 10.00
C THR A 476 -11.96 -24.16 9.62
N ALA A 477 -12.18 -24.48 8.35
CA ALA A 477 -13.50 -24.81 7.84
C ALA A 477 -14.02 -26.14 8.42
N ALA A 478 -15.34 -26.29 8.50
CA ALA A 478 -15.97 -27.56 8.86
C ALA A 478 -15.77 -28.60 7.74
N ALA A 479 -15.77 -29.89 8.10
CA ALA A 479 -15.67 -30.98 7.14
C ALA A 479 -16.78 -30.90 6.07
N GLY A 480 -16.42 -31.17 4.81
CA GLY A 480 -17.36 -31.09 3.68
C GLY A 480 -17.57 -29.69 3.08
N THR A 481 -16.90 -28.65 3.59
CA THR A 481 -16.96 -27.29 3.01
C THR A 481 -16.41 -27.27 1.58
N ASN A 482 -17.19 -26.73 0.62
CA ASN A 482 -16.87 -26.67 -0.81
C ASN A 482 -16.99 -25.23 -1.39
N THR A 483 -16.39 -24.26 -0.72
CA THR A 483 -16.45 -22.84 -1.11
C THR A 483 -15.06 -22.31 -1.51
N GLY A 484 -14.98 -21.06 -1.96
CA GLY A 484 -13.70 -20.39 -2.25
C GLY A 484 -12.87 -19.98 -1.02
N GLN A 485 -13.17 -20.49 0.18
CA GLN A 485 -12.37 -20.26 1.39
C GLN A 485 -10.99 -20.92 1.27
N ILE A 486 -9.97 -20.29 1.83
CA ILE A 486 -8.62 -20.87 1.89
C ILE A 486 -8.65 -22.11 2.80
N ALA A 487 -8.16 -23.25 2.31
CA ALA A 487 -8.03 -24.46 3.10
C ALA A 487 -6.87 -24.32 4.11
N THR A 488 -7.15 -24.50 5.41
CA THR A 488 -6.11 -24.54 6.44
C THR A 488 -5.42 -25.90 6.46
N THR A 489 -4.20 -25.95 7.01
CA THR A 489 -3.48 -27.22 7.23
C THR A 489 -4.27 -28.16 8.13
N ALA A 490 -5.02 -27.64 9.11
CA ALA A 490 -5.91 -28.42 9.97
C ALA A 490 -7.08 -29.05 9.18
N PHE A 491 -7.69 -28.31 8.24
CA PHE A 491 -8.75 -28.87 7.38
C PHE A 491 -8.23 -30.00 6.49
N VAL A 492 -7.07 -29.80 5.84
CA VAL A 492 -6.46 -30.81 4.97
C VAL A 492 -6.06 -32.05 5.76
N LYS A 493 -5.46 -31.86 6.95
CA LYS A 493 -5.10 -32.95 7.85
C LYS A 493 -6.33 -33.77 8.28
N ALA A 494 -7.41 -33.10 8.69
CA ALA A 494 -8.66 -33.77 9.03
C ALA A 494 -9.24 -34.57 7.85
N ALA A 495 -9.20 -34.03 6.63
CA ALA A 495 -9.65 -34.75 5.44
C ALA A 495 -8.80 -35.99 5.13
N ILE A 496 -7.47 -35.88 5.28
CA ILE A 496 -6.54 -37.00 5.11
C ILE A 496 -6.77 -38.07 6.20
N ASP A 497 -6.97 -37.65 7.45
CA ASP A 497 -7.21 -38.57 8.57
C ASP A 497 -8.56 -39.31 8.42
N VAL A 498 -9.57 -38.71 7.78
CA VAL A 498 -10.82 -39.42 7.40
C VAL A 498 -10.56 -40.52 6.39
N VAL A 499 -9.66 -40.31 5.42
CA VAL A 499 -9.27 -41.34 4.44
C VAL A 499 -8.44 -42.44 5.09
N LEU A 500 -7.58 -42.09 6.06
CA LEU A 500 -6.70 -43.03 6.76
C LEU A 500 -7.39 -43.76 7.92
N GLY A 501 -8.45 -43.21 8.52
CA GLY A 501 -9.11 -43.78 9.71
C GLY A 501 -9.77 -45.15 9.52
N GLY A 502 -9.82 -45.65 8.28
CA GLY A 502 -10.28 -47.00 7.95
C GLY A 502 -9.18 -48.03 7.71
N VAL A 503 -7.90 -47.64 7.66
CA VAL A 503 -6.76 -48.55 7.48
C VAL A 503 -6.06 -48.76 8.82
N SER A 504 -5.68 -50.01 9.13
CA SER A 504 -4.89 -50.27 10.33
C SER A 504 -3.51 -49.60 10.19
N THR A 505 -2.85 -49.31 11.31
CA THR A 505 -1.48 -48.77 11.33
C THR A 505 -0.42 -49.74 10.76
N ALA A 506 -0.84 -50.91 10.27
CA ALA A 506 0.00 -51.87 9.55
C ALA A 506 -0.18 -51.79 8.01
N PHE A 507 -1.08 -50.94 7.53
CA PHE A 507 -1.38 -50.70 6.11
C PHE A 507 -1.50 -49.20 5.78
N ASP A 508 -0.78 -48.35 6.53
CA ASP A 508 -0.88 -46.89 6.39
C ASP A 508 -0.04 -46.35 5.22
N THR A 509 0.80 -47.19 4.61
CA THR A 509 1.49 -46.89 3.36
C THR A 509 1.01 -47.76 2.19
N LEU A 510 1.06 -47.18 0.97
CA LEU A 510 0.84 -47.94 -0.27
C LEU A 510 1.80 -49.13 -0.40
N SER A 511 2.99 -49.06 0.21
CA SER A 511 3.98 -50.13 0.22
C SER A 511 3.48 -51.34 1.03
N GLU A 512 2.88 -51.11 2.19
CA GLU A 512 2.37 -52.17 3.05
C GLU A 512 1.18 -52.89 2.42
N ILE A 513 0.28 -52.16 1.76
CA ILE A 513 -0.85 -52.74 1.00
C ILE A 513 -0.32 -53.63 -0.14
N ALA A 514 0.70 -53.18 -0.87
CA ALA A 514 1.31 -53.96 -1.94
C ALA A 514 1.94 -55.26 -1.42
N SER A 515 2.69 -55.19 -0.32
CA SER A 515 3.29 -56.37 0.33
C SER A 515 2.23 -57.38 0.80
N ALA A 516 1.10 -56.92 1.34
CA ALA A 516 0.02 -57.78 1.78
C ALA A 516 -0.65 -58.53 0.60
N MET A 517 -0.85 -57.85 -0.53
CA MET A 517 -1.38 -58.48 -1.74
C MET A 517 -0.43 -59.52 -2.32
N LEU A 518 0.89 -59.26 -2.31
CA LEU A 518 1.89 -60.24 -2.73
C LEU A 518 1.90 -61.48 -1.82
N GLN A 519 1.84 -61.29 -0.50
CA GLN A 519 1.80 -62.40 0.45
C GLN A 519 0.54 -63.25 0.25
N LYS A 520 -0.63 -62.62 0.07
CA LYS A 520 -1.88 -63.35 -0.17
C LYS A 520 -1.87 -64.15 -1.47
N ALA A 521 -1.20 -63.64 -2.51
CA ALA A 521 -0.99 -64.37 -3.75
C ALA A 521 -0.08 -65.60 -3.54
N ALA A 522 1.00 -65.47 -2.76
CA ALA A 522 1.89 -66.58 -2.44
C ALA A 522 1.18 -67.69 -1.65
N ASP A 523 0.36 -67.33 -0.66
CA ASP A 523 -0.42 -68.28 0.13
C ASP A 523 -1.42 -69.06 -0.74
N ASN A 524 -2.01 -68.41 -1.75
CA ASN A 524 -2.98 -69.05 -2.66
C ASN A 524 -2.31 -70.03 -3.65
N LEU A 525 -1.07 -69.77 -4.06
CA LEU A 525 -0.28 -70.73 -4.86
C LEU A 525 0.12 -71.95 -4.02
N ALA A 526 0.40 -71.78 -2.73
CA ALA A 526 0.75 -72.88 -1.83
C ALA A 526 -0.43 -73.86 -1.56
N MET A 527 -1.69 -73.44 -1.72
CA MET A 527 -2.86 -74.31 -1.57
C MET A 527 -3.25 -75.08 -2.84
N THR A 528 -2.72 -74.70 -4.00
CA THR A 528 -3.05 -75.33 -5.30
C THR A 528 -2.14 -76.52 -5.64
N ALA A 529 -0.93 -76.57 -5.07
CA ALA A 529 -0.10 -77.76 -5.05
C ALA A 529 -0.33 -78.50 -3.71
N GLY A 530 -0.93 -79.69 -3.75
CA GLY A 530 -1.16 -80.50 -2.55
C GLY A 530 0.10 -80.63 -1.69
N PHE A 531 -0.07 -80.59 -0.36
CA PHE A 531 1.01 -80.55 0.64
C PHE A 531 2.23 -81.40 0.23
N THR A 532 3.35 -80.77 -0.13
CA THR A 532 4.61 -81.48 -0.38
C THR A 532 5.14 -81.99 0.95
N HIS A 533 5.01 -83.29 1.21
CA HIS A 533 5.46 -83.89 2.47
C HIS A 533 6.99 -84.06 2.45
N THR A 534 7.70 -83.43 3.38
CA THR A 534 9.14 -83.67 3.55
C THR A 534 9.37 -85.05 4.16
N VAL A 535 9.94 -85.97 3.37
CA VAL A 535 10.28 -87.34 3.79
C VAL A 535 11.68 -87.36 4.40
N VAL A 536 11.81 -87.93 5.60
CA VAL A 536 13.10 -88.13 6.29
C VAL A 536 13.47 -89.62 6.27
N ASN A 537 14.66 -89.95 5.77
CA ASN A 537 15.18 -91.31 5.84
C ASN A 537 16.03 -91.48 7.11
N ASP A 538 15.53 -92.26 8.06
CA ASP A 538 16.20 -92.51 9.34
C ASP A 538 17.14 -93.74 9.28
N GLY A 539 17.26 -94.38 8.12
CA GLY A 539 18.23 -95.43 7.84
C GLY A 539 17.89 -96.79 8.46
N THR A 540 18.90 -97.68 8.48
CA THR A 540 18.76 -99.08 8.90
C THR A 540 18.82 -99.25 10.42
N LYS A 541 17.91 -100.05 10.99
CA LYS A 541 17.84 -100.42 12.41
C LYS A 541 18.12 -101.93 12.56
N SER A 542 19.17 -102.28 13.29
CA SER A 542 19.60 -103.68 13.47
C SER A 542 19.69 -104.12 14.93
N SER A 543 19.66 -103.18 15.88
CA SER A 543 19.62 -103.42 17.33
C SER A 543 19.26 -102.12 18.08
N GLY A 544 19.05 -102.20 19.39
CA GLY A 544 18.87 -101.02 20.26
C GLY A 544 17.45 -100.44 20.24
N THR A 545 17.32 -99.16 20.61
CA THR A 545 16.03 -98.43 20.64
C THR A 545 16.00 -97.32 19.59
N TYR A 546 14.93 -97.24 18.81
CA TYR A 546 14.66 -96.16 17.86
C TYR A 546 13.46 -95.34 18.33
N THR A 547 13.68 -94.05 18.58
CA THR A 547 12.65 -93.09 18.97
C THR A 547 12.46 -92.09 17.82
N PRO A 548 11.33 -92.13 17.08
CA PRO A 548 11.08 -91.18 16.01
C PRO A 548 10.79 -89.76 16.56
N ALA A 549 11.11 -88.71 15.81
CA ALA A 549 10.85 -87.30 16.17
C ALA A 549 10.25 -86.53 14.98
N PRO A 550 9.37 -85.54 15.12
CA PRO A 550 8.81 -84.80 13.98
C PRO A 550 9.82 -83.84 13.31
N THR A 551 11.00 -83.64 13.91
CA THR A 551 12.03 -82.72 13.43
C THR A 551 12.51 -83.08 12.02
N GLY A 552 12.32 -82.15 11.07
CA GLY A 552 12.70 -82.33 9.66
C GLY A 552 11.62 -82.98 8.79
N GLY A 553 10.53 -83.48 9.38
CA GLY A 553 9.41 -84.07 8.65
C GLY A 553 8.68 -85.15 9.45
N ASN A 554 7.37 -85.23 9.22
CA ASN A 554 6.48 -86.21 9.85
C ASN A 554 6.33 -87.51 9.04
N TYR A 555 6.89 -87.59 7.82
CA TYR A 555 6.94 -88.81 7.02
C TYR A 555 8.34 -89.38 7.08
N ARG A 556 8.48 -90.61 7.55
CA ARG A 556 9.77 -91.22 7.83
C ARG A 556 9.90 -92.56 7.15
N LYS A 557 11.14 -92.96 6.85
CA LYS A 557 11.44 -94.29 6.33
C LYS A 557 12.59 -94.93 7.10
N ILE A 558 12.46 -96.21 7.43
CA ILE A 558 13.50 -97.02 8.06
C ILE A 558 13.61 -98.39 7.40
N THR A 559 14.76 -99.03 7.56
CA THR A 559 14.96 -100.43 7.19
C THR A 559 15.15 -101.29 8.44
N ASN A 560 14.29 -102.28 8.68
CA ASN A 560 14.45 -103.26 9.77
C ASN A 560 15.41 -104.38 9.34
N ASN A 561 16.60 -104.47 9.94
CA ASN A 561 17.63 -105.45 9.59
C ASN A 561 18.24 -106.14 10.83
N GLY A 562 17.45 -106.27 11.90
CA GLY A 562 17.77 -106.99 13.13
C GLY A 562 16.77 -106.63 14.24
N ALA A 563 16.76 -107.37 15.36
CA ALA A 563 15.76 -107.15 16.40
C ALA A 563 16.02 -105.83 17.15
N PHE A 564 15.04 -104.94 17.22
CA PHE A 564 15.15 -103.63 17.88
C PHE A 564 13.85 -103.21 18.56
N THR A 565 13.92 -102.20 19.43
CA THR A 565 12.75 -101.60 20.07
C THR A 565 12.38 -100.27 19.40
N LEU A 566 11.13 -100.12 18.96
CA LEU A 566 10.59 -98.82 18.55
C LEU A 566 9.90 -98.16 19.75
N ALA A 567 10.45 -97.05 20.20
CA ALA A 567 9.92 -96.28 21.31
C ALA A 567 8.99 -95.16 20.82
N ALA A 568 7.94 -94.87 21.59
CA ALA A 568 7.03 -93.76 21.32
C ALA A 568 7.77 -92.41 21.23
N PRO A 569 7.45 -91.53 20.26
CA PRO A 569 8.02 -90.19 20.17
C PRO A 569 7.84 -89.36 21.45
N THR A 570 8.89 -88.65 21.86
CA THR A 570 8.91 -87.85 23.10
C THR A 570 8.86 -86.34 22.86
N THR A 571 8.89 -85.88 21.60
CA THR A 571 8.88 -84.45 21.26
C THR A 571 7.57 -83.78 21.71
N ALA A 572 7.67 -82.55 22.21
CA ALA A 572 6.52 -81.79 22.69
C ALA A 572 5.49 -81.52 21.58
N ASN A 573 4.25 -81.21 21.99
CA ASN A 573 3.07 -80.95 21.15
C ASN A 573 2.42 -82.21 20.54
N SER A 574 1.23 -82.00 19.97
CA SER A 574 0.41 -83.01 19.31
C SER A 574 0.70 -83.03 17.81
N TYR A 575 0.88 -84.21 17.22
CA TYR A 575 1.15 -84.40 15.80
C TYR A 575 0.85 -85.83 15.35
N ASN A 576 0.65 -85.97 14.04
CA ASN A 576 0.61 -87.27 13.37
C ASN A 576 1.92 -87.48 12.61
N MET A 577 2.39 -88.72 12.60
CA MET A 577 3.60 -89.16 11.93
C MET A 577 3.36 -90.50 11.25
N GLU A 578 3.98 -90.69 10.10
CA GLU A 578 3.93 -91.93 9.35
C GLU A 578 5.35 -92.45 9.15
N ILE A 579 5.55 -93.76 9.38
CA ILE A 579 6.85 -94.40 9.19
C ILE A 579 6.67 -95.58 8.24
N ASP A 580 7.28 -95.50 7.05
CA ASP A 580 7.46 -96.66 6.18
C ASP A 580 8.61 -97.51 6.73
N ILE A 581 8.35 -98.79 6.96
CA ILE A 581 9.30 -99.76 7.47
C ILE A 581 9.51 -100.83 6.40
N THR A 582 10.73 -100.97 5.91
CA THR A 582 11.12 -102.05 4.99
C THR A 582 11.93 -103.11 5.72
N ASN A 583 11.51 -104.36 5.69
CA ASN A 583 12.32 -105.46 6.22
C ASN A 583 13.48 -105.79 5.27
N GLY A 584 14.70 -105.80 5.79
CA GLY A 584 15.90 -106.27 5.11
C GLY A 584 16.15 -107.76 5.28
N ALA A 585 17.27 -108.24 4.72
CA ALA A 585 17.63 -109.66 4.69
C ALA A 585 17.77 -110.30 6.08
N SER A 586 18.10 -109.50 7.10
CA SER A 586 18.26 -109.94 8.50
C SER A 586 17.20 -109.35 9.43
N ALA A 587 16.01 -109.01 8.92
CA ALA A 587 14.94 -108.42 9.71
C ALA A 587 14.67 -109.23 11.01
N GLY A 588 14.63 -108.53 12.14
CA GLY A 588 14.33 -109.13 13.44
C GLY A 588 13.01 -108.64 14.00
N ALA A 589 12.60 -109.22 15.12
CA ALA A 589 11.39 -108.80 15.82
C ALA A 589 11.49 -107.32 16.26
N ILE A 590 10.46 -106.54 15.99
CA ILE A 590 10.34 -105.17 16.48
C ILE A 590 9.48 -105.20 17.74
N SER A 591 10.05 -104.85 18.88
CA SER A 591 9.32 -104.63 20.13
C SER A 591 8.91 -103.16 20.24
N PHE A 592 7.78 -102.88 20.89
CA PHE A 592 7.30 -101.50 21.08
C PHE A 592 7.36 -101.10 22.55
N SER A 593 7.77 -99.87 22.82
CA SER A 593 7.85 -99.32 24.19
C SER A 593 7.33 -97.88 24.26
N GLY A 594 6.79 -97.49 25.42
CA GLY A 594 6.30 -96.12 25.66
C GLY A 594 4.98 -95.74 24.97
N PHE A 595 4.39 -96.63 24.17
CA PHE A 595 3.04 -96.46 23.64
C PHE A 595 1.99 -96.76 24.71
N VAL A 596 0.79 -96.19 24.57
CA VAL A 596 -0.36 -96.50 25.42
C VAL A 596 -0.64 -98.02 25.37
N SER A 597 -1.04 -98.62 26.51
CA SER A 597 -1.24 -100.07 26.61
C SER A 597 -2.21 -100.60 25.55
N GLY A 598 -1.84 -101.70 24.88
CA GLY A 598 -2.63 -102.28 23.79
C GLY A 598 -2.34 -101.68 22.41
N PHE A 599 -1.26 -100.91 22.27
CA PHE A 599 -0.73 -100.41 21.01
C PHE A 599 0.73 -100.87 20.76
N PRO A 600 1.18 -100.92 19.49
CA PRO A 600 0.40 -100.65 18.28
C PRO A 600 -0.72 -101.69 18.03
N LYS A 601 -1.78 -101.26 17.35
CA LYS A 601 -2.88 -102.13 16.87
C LYS A 601 -2.74 -102.33 15.37
N GLY A 602 -3.38 -103.35 14.83
CA GLY A 602 -3.42 -103.61 13.38
C GLY A 602 -2.73 -104.91 13.02
N ASP A 603 -2.08 -104.93 11.85
CA ASP A 603 -1.51 -106.14 11.27
C ASP A 603 -0.32 -106.69 12.06
N ALA A 604 0.00 -107.97 11.85
CA ALA A 604 1.15 -108.59 12.49
C ALA A 604 2.46 -108.22 11.76
N LEU A 605 3.48 -107.82 12.52
CA LEU A 605 4.83 -107.68 11.96
C LEU A 605 5.41 -109.05 11.64
N THR A 606 5.73 -109.26 10.37
CA THR A 606 6.56 -110.40 9.95
C THR A 606 8.02 -109.97 9.90
N THR A 607 8.93 -110.94 9.86
CA THR A 607 10.36 -110.71 9.62
C THR A 607 10.79 -111.14 8.21
N THR A 608 9.83 -111.28 7.30
CA THR A 608 10.10 -111.69 5.92
C THR A 608 10.86 -110.58 5.20
N ASN A 609 11.99 -110.92 4.58
CA ASN A 609 12.79 -109.98 3.79
C ASN A 609 11.95 -109.36 2.67
N GLY A 610 12.01 -108.03 2.53
CA GLY A 610 11.26 -107.25 1.56
C GLY A 610 9.83 -106.89 1.98
N ALA A 611 9.31 -107.40 3.10
CA ALA A 611 7.99 -106.99 3.60
C ALA A 611 8.00 -105.50 3.95
N LEU A 612 6.92 -104.81 3.55
CA LEU A 612 6.72 -103.38 3.78
C LEU A 612 5.61 -103.19 4.81
N PHE A 613 5.82 -102.26 5.72
CA PHE A 613 4.83 -101.87 6.69
C PHE A 613 4.77 -100.37 6.81
N LYS A 614 3.61 -99.89 7.22
CA LYS A 614 3.38 -98.49 7.56
C LYS A 614 2.92 -98.39 9.00
N LEU A 615 3.64 -97.58 9.76
CA LEU A 615 3.28 -97.27 11.14
C LEU A 615 2.75 -95.85 11.20
N HIS A 616 1.46 -95.74 11.47
CA HIS A 616 0.75 -94.48 11.69
C HIS A 616 0.80 -94.15 13.18
N ILE A 617 1.54 -93.12 13.56
CA ILE A 617 1.67 -92.67 14.95
C ILE A 617 0.84 -91.41 15.15
N SER A 618 -0.01 -91.40 16.18
CA SER A 618 -0.70 -90.19 16.64
C SER A 618 -0.27 -89.88 18.06
N LYS A 619 0.40 -88.74 18.23
CA LYS A 619 0.75 -88.18 19.54
C LYS A 619 -0.22 -87.07 19.86
N THR A 620 -0.89 -87.22 20.99
CA THR A 620 -1.77 -86.19 21.56
C THR A 620 -1.41 -85.93 23.02
N ASP A 621 -2.09 -84.99 23.65
CA ASP A 621 -1.95 -84.74 25.09
C ASP A 621 -2.42 -85.93 25.95
N ALA A 622 -3.23 -86.84 25.37
CA ALA A 622 -3.70 -88.06 26.04
C ALA A 622 -2.71 -89.24 25.95
N GLY A 623 -1.61 -89.10 25.20
CA GLY A 623 -0.59 -90.14 25.02
C GLY A 623 -0.26 -90.42 23.55
N VAL A 624 0.58 -91.44 23.33
CA VAL A 624 1.03 -91.86 21.99
C VAL A 624 0.38 -93.19 21.63
N THR A 625 -0.37 -93.18 20.52
CA THR A 625 -0.98 -94.37 19.92
C THR A 625 -0.37 -94.64 18.56
N ALA A 626 -0.43 -95.90 18.11
CA ALA A 626 0.08 -96.25 16.79
C ALA A 626 -0.74 -97.36 16.12
N VAL A 627 -0.98 -97.26 14.82
CA VAL A 627 -1.63 -98.29 14.02
C VAL A 627 -0.65 -98.79 12.98
N LEU A 628 -0.55 -100.11 12.87
CA LEU A 628 0.32 -100.79 11.94
C LEU A 628 -0.51 -101.38 10.79
N GLU A 629 -0.04 -101.14 9.57
CA GLU A 629 -0.63 -101.61 8.33
C GLU A 629 0.46 -102.31 7.51
N ALA A 630 0.22 -103.55 7.09
CA ALA A 630 1.09 -104.23 6.13
C ALA A 630 0.77 -103.70 4.72
N LEU A 631 1.81 -103.35 3.96
CA LEU A 631 1.69 -102.76 2.61
C LEU A 631 1.93 -103.77 1.50
#